data_AF-A0A2T7NG58-F1
#
_entry.id   AF-A0A2T7NG58-F1
#
_cell.length_a   1.000
_cell.length_b   1.000
_cell.length_c   1.000
_cell.angle_alpha   90.00
_cell.angle_beta   90.00
_cell.angle_gamma   90.00
#
_symmetry.space_group_name_H-M   'P 1'
#
loop_
_entity.id
_entity.type
_entity.pdbx_description
1 polymer ?
#
loop_
_entity_poly.entity_id
_entity_poly.type
_entity_poly.pdbx_seq_one_letter_code
_entity_poly.pdbx_strand_id
1 'polypeptide(L)'
;MQEIVATFSIVMTEASLTFFLYSGSLLGSWRHHGIVPWDDDLDVVVPSWQKDAVAHVLNGLKPHYFLDARLKGRLKLFSSRSHAISRATWKWPYLDIFFYDENRTHIWD
;
A
#
# COMPACT_ATOMS: atom_id res chain seq x y z
N MET A 1 2.77 2.87 -11.73
CA MET A 1 3.15 3.08 -10.31
C MET A 1 2.63 4.40 -9.76
N GLN A 2 2.94 5.56 -10.38
CA GLN A 2 2.48 6.86 -9.85
C GLN A 2 0.95 6.98 -9.68
N GLU A 3 0.15 6.46 -10.63
CA GLU A 3 -1.32 6.52 -10.58
C GLU A 3 -1.92 5.78 -9.37
N ILE A 4 -1.42 4.58 -9.04
CA ILE A 4 -1.94 3.79 -7.91
C ILE A 4 -1.61 4.45 -6.58
N VAL A 5 -0.42 5.06 -6.45
CA VAL A 5 0.01 5.78 -5.24
C VAL A 5 -0.80 7.05 -5.06
N ALA A 6 -1.01 7.83 -6.13
CA ALA A 6 -1.82 9.03 -6.09
C ALA A 6 -3.27 8.71 -5.69
N THR A 7 -3.86 7.68 -6.29
CA THR A 7 -5.21 7.22 -5.95
C THR A 7 -5.29 6.78 -4.49
N PHE A 8 -4.36 5.94 -4.04
CA PHE A 8 -4.30 5.49 -2.64
C PHE A 8 -4.19 6.68 -1.67
N SER A 9 -3.27 7.61 -1.94
CA SER A 9 -3.04 8.79 -1.09
C SER A 9 -4.30 9.65 -0.96
N ILE A 10 -5.00 9.92 -2.07
CA ILE A 10 -6.24 10.71 -2.06
C ILE A 10 -7.29 10.00 -1.20
N VAL A 11 -7.55 8.72 -1.50
CA VAL A 11 -8.60 7.94 -0.86
C VAL A 11 -8.37 7.77 0.65
N MET A 12 -7.12 7.49 1.06
CA MET A 12 -6.77 7.40 2.48
C MET A 12 -6.91 8.75 3.19
N THR A 13 -6.50 9.84 2.54
CA THR A 13 -6.62 11.20 3.09
C THR A 13 -8.07 11.62 3.26
N GLU A 14 -8.91 11.42 2.25
CA GLU A 14 -10.35 11.73 2.30
C GLU A 14 -11.07 10.91 3.39
N ALA A 15 -10.66 9.67 3.59
CA ALA A 15 -11.18 8.79 4.64
C ALA A 15 -10.58 9.06 6.03
N SER A 16 -9.68 10.03 6.19
CA SER A 16 -8.96 10.31 7.45
C SER A 16 -8.21 9.09 8.01
N LEU A 17 -7.64 8.27 7.12
CA LEU A 17 -6.85 7.09 7.45
C LEU A 17 -5.35 7.42 7.42
N THR A 18 -4.64 6.97 8.45
CA THR A 18 -3.21 7.25 8.62
C THR A 18 -2.37 6.29 7.79
N PHE A 19 -1.38 6.80 7.08
CA PHE A 19 -0.36 5.99 6.42
C PHE A 19 0.96 6.77 6.30
N PHE A 20 2.05 6.03 6.16
CA PHE A 20 3.37 6.59 5.85
C PHE A 20 4.05 5.76 4.77
N LEU A 21 4.98 6.37 4.02
CA LEU A 21 5.91 5.60 3.19
C LEU A 21 6.74 4.69 4.08
N TYR A 22 7.03 3.49 3.60
CA TYR A 22 7.75 2.47 4.36
C TYR A 22 8.96 1.92 3.59
N SER A 23 9.92 1.33 4.31
CA SER A 23 11.05 0.58 3.74
C SER A 23 11.79 1.29 2.57
N GLY A 24 12.01 0.61 1.44
CA GLY A 24 12.70 1.12 0.26
C GLY A 24 12.02 2.34 -0.37
N SER A 25 10.69 2.42 -0.26
CA SER A 25 9.91 3.54 -0.76
C SER A 25 10.15 4.83 0.02
N LEU A 26 10.22 4.75 1.35
CA LEU A 26 10.62 5.88 2.20
C LEU A 26 12.06 6.30 1.88
N LEU A 27 12.97 5.32 1.74
CA LEU A 27 14.37 5.58 1.45
C LEU A 27 14.57 6.28 0.09
N GLY A 28 13.87 5.84 -0.96
CA GLY A 28 13.93 6.46 -2.29
C GLY A 28 13.40 7.89 -2.27
N SER A 29 12.26 8.10 -1.61
CA SER A 29 11.66 9.43 -1.43
C SER A 29 12.64 10.41 -0.76
N TRP A 30 13.33 9.94 0.29
CA TRP A 30 14.35 10.73 0.98
C TRP A 30 15.59 11.00 0.13
N ARG A 31 16.15 9.97 -0.53
CA ARG A 31 17.45 10.07 -1.21
C ARG A 31 17.41 10.85 -2.52
N HIS A 32 16.37 10.66 -3.32
CA HIS A 32 16.30 11.20 -4.68
C HIS A 32 14.88 11.57 -5.12
N HIS A 33 13.96 11.76 -4.17
CA HIS A 33 12.59 12.23 -4.39
C HIS A 33 11.80 11.37 -5.39
N GLY A 34 12.04 10.06 -5.37
CA GLY A 34 11.38 9.11 -6.25
C GLY A 34 11.55 7.67 -5.80
N ILE A 35 10.99 6.75 -6.56
CA ILE A 35 11.16 5.31 -6.32
C ILE A 35 12.62 4.93 -6.59
N VAL A 36 13.18 3.98 -5.85
CA VAL A 36 14.52 3.46 -6.14
C VAL A 36 14.53 2.91 -7.58
N PRO A 37 15.52 3.26 -8.44
CA PRO A 37 15.43 2.95 -9.87
C PRO A 37 15.31 1.47 -10.25
N TRP A 38 15.65 0.57 -9.33
CA TRP A 38 15.56 -0.89 -9.49
C TRP A 38 14.50 -1.54 -8.59
N ASP A 39 13.71 -0.76 -7.84
CA ASP A 39 12.54 -1.28 -7.10
C ASP A 39 11.41 -1.63 -8.06
N ASP A 40 10.70 -2.70 -7.75
CA ASP A 40 9.52 -3.16 -8.50
C ASP A 40 8.20 -2.95 -7.76
N ASP A 41 8.23 -2.47 -6.52
CA ASP A 41 7.06 -2.21 -5.69
C ASP A 41 7.07 -0.81 -5.03
N LEU A 42 6.03 -0.57 -4.23
CA LEU A 42 5.95 0.59 -3.35
C LEU A 42 5.30 0.16 -2.04
N ASP A 43 5.90 0.56 -0.94
CA ASP A 43 5.51 0.16 0.41
C ASP A 43 4.93 1.33 1.19
N VAL A 44 3.79 1.09 1.82
CA VAL A 44 3.20 1.96 2.85
C VAL A 44 2.90 1.17 4.10
N VAL A 45 2.85 1.85 5.24
CA VAL A 45 2.54 1.24 6.54
C VAL A 45 1.41 2.02 7.22
N VAL A 46 0.48 1.28 7.83
CA VAL A 46 -0.79 1.78 8.39
C VAL A 46 -0.94 1.27 9.84
N PRO A 47 -1.57 2.02 10.76
CA PRO A 47 -1.88 1.48 12.07
C PRO A 47 -2.75 0.21 11.98
N SER A 48 -2.37 -0.86 12.67
CA SER A 48 -3.04 -2.16 12.63
C SER A 48 -4.53 -2.08 12.99
N TRP A 49 -4.88 -1.21 13.93
CA TRP A 49 -6.25 -0.98 14.37
C TRP A 49 -7.13 -0.31 13.31
N GLN A 50 -6.55 0.28 12.26
CA GLN A 50 -7.29 0.82 11.10
C GLN A 50 -7.48 -0.19 9.96
N LYS A 51 -6.93 -1.41 10.07
CA LYS A 51 -6.90 -2.39 8.99
C LYS A 51 -8.25 -2.66 8.32
N ASP A 52 -9.30 -2.83 9.09
CA ASP A 52 -10.63 -3.12 8.55
C ASP A 52 -11.23 -1.90 7.82
N ALA A 53 -11.00 -0.69 8.34
CA ALA A 53 -11.41 0.54 7.69
C ALA A 53 -10.68 0.77 6.37
N VAL A 54 -9.36 0.53 6.35
CA VAL A 54 -8.55 0.55 5.11
C VAL A 54 -9.09 -0.45 4.09
N ALA A 55 -9.31 -1.70 4.52
CA ALA A 55 -9.82 -2.73 3.63
C ALA A 55 -11.21 -2.37 3.07
N HIS A 56 -12.10 -1.80 3.89
CA HIS A 56 -13.41 -1.34 3.46
C HIS A 56 -13.31 -0.24 2.40
N VAL A 57 -12.56 0.82 2.69
CA VAL A 57 -12.38 1.97 1.80
C VAL A 57 -11.74 1.55 0.47
N LEU A 58 -10.67 0.76 0.51
CA LEU A 58 -9.98 0.32 -0.71
C LEU A 58 -10.80 -0.67 -1.53
N ASN A 59 -11.66 -1.48 -0.91
CA ASN A 59 -12.60 -2.32 -1.66
C ASN A 59 -13.66 -1.50 -2.42
N GLY A 60 -13.95 -0.27 -1.97
CA GLY A 60 -14.83 0.67 -2.66
C GLY A 60 -14.28 1.13 -4.01
N LEU A 61 -13.00 0.92 -4.30
CA LEU A 61 -12.37 1.30 -5.57
C LEU A 61 -12.60 0.31 -6.71
N LYS A 62 -13.34 -0.78 -6.46
CA LYS A 62 -13.78 -1.70 -7.50
C LYS A 62 -14.73 -0.98 -8.48
N PRO A 63 -14.69 -1.31 -9.78
CA PRO A 63 -13.91 -2.37 -10.42
C PRO A 63 -12.52 -1.94 -10.89
N HIS A 64 -12.09 -0.71 -10.59
CA HIS A 64 -10.85 -0.13 -11.12
C HIS A 64 -9.61 -0.60 -10.37
N TYR A 65 -9.74 -0.84 -9.06
CA TYR A 65 -8.68 -1.39 -8.21
C TYR A 65 -9.18 -2.61 -7.46
N PHE A 66 -8.24 -3.51 -7.16
CA PHE A 66 -8.47 -4.74 -6.43
C PHE A 66 -7.51 -4.84 -5.26
N LEU A 67 -8.04 -5.35 -4.15
CA LEU A 67 -7.31 -5.58 -2.91
C LEU A 67 -7.15 -7.09 -2.71
N ASP A 68 -5.91 -7.55 -2.65
CA ASP A 68 -5.57 -8.92 -2.24
C ASP A 68 -5.18 -8.93 -0.76
N ALA A 69 -5.82 -9.80 0.02
CA ALA A 69 -5.62 -9.96 1.46
C ALA A 69 -5.20 -11.39 1.84
N ARG A 70 -4.71 -12.19 0.89
CA ARG A 70 -4.36 -13.60 1.12
C ARG A 70 -3.06 -13.76 1.90
N LEU A 71 -2.20 -12.76 1.87
CA LEU A 71 -0.98 -12.73 2.68
C LEU A 71 -1.32 -12.29 4.10
N LYS A 72 -1.01 -13.14 5.09
CA LYS A 72 -1.28 -12.82 6.49
C LYS A 72 -0.52 -11.54 6.88
N GLY A 73 -1.26 -10.55 7.36
CA GLY A 73 -0.68 -9.30 7.86
C GLY A 73 -0.28 -8.28 6.78
N ARG A 74 -0.60 -8.51 5.50
CA ARG A 74 -0.31 -7.55 4.42
C ARG A 74 -1.47 -7.47 3.44
N LEU A 75 -1.68 -6.30 2.86
CA LEU A 75 -2.60 -6.14 1.74
C LEU A 75 -1.81 -5.71 0.49
N LYS A 76 -2.27 -6.16 -0.68
CA LYS A 76 -1.75 -5.73 -1.97
C LYS A 76 -2.86 -5.07 -2.77
N LEU A 77 -2.69 -3.78 -3.06
CA LEU A 77 -3.57 -3.04 -3.94
C LEU A 77 -2.99 -3.04 -5.35
N PHE A 78 -3.80 -3.34 -6.36
CA PHE A 78 -3.38 -3.29 -7.77
C PHE A 78 -4.53 -2.85 -8.68
N SER A 79 -4.20 -2.30 -9.85
CA SER A 79 -5.19 -1.85 -10.82
C SER A 79 -5.75 -3.02 -11.62
N SER A 80 -6.98 -2.88 -12.11
CA SER A 80 -7.56 -3.77 -13.14
C SER A 80 -6.70 -3.84 -14.40
N ARG A 81 -5.91 -2.80 -14.67
CA ARG A 81 -4.99 -2.68 -15.82
C ARG A 81 -3.60 -3.27 -15.55
N SER A 82 -3.30 -3.70 -14.32
CA SER A 82 -2.01 -4.30 -13.96
C SER A 82 -1.78 -5.64 -14.68
N HIS A 83 -0.53 -5.98 -14.91
CA HIS A 83 -0.03 -7.19 -15.57
C HIS A 83 0.04 -8.37 -14.61
N ALA A 84 -0.38 -9.55 -15.06
CA ALA A 84 -0.32 -10.75 -14.23
C ALA A 84 1.13 -11.13 -13.90
N ILE A 85 1.39 -11.48 -12.64
CA ILE A 85 2.66 -12.06 -12.20
C ILE A 85 2.45 -13.57 -12.07
N SER A 86 3.39 -14.35 -12.61
CA SER A 86 3.33 -15.81 -12.53
C SER A 86 3.28 -16.27 -11.07
N ARG A 87 2.32 -17.15 -10.74
CA ARG A 87 2.09 -17.72 -9.41
C ARG A 87 1.69 -16.73 -8.30
N ALA A 88 1.46 -15.46 -8.62
CA ALA A 88 0.91 -14.49 -7.69
C ALA A 88 -0.59 -14.29 -7.90
N THR A 89 -1.28 -13.90 -6.84
CA THR A 89 -2.73 -13.60 -6.89
C THR A 89 -3.01 -12.12 -7.14
N TRP A 90 -1.98 -11.28 -7.02
CA TRP A 90 -1.96 -9.87 -7.37
C TRP A 90 -1.24 -9.64 -8.70
N LYS A 91 -1.24 -8.39 -9.18
CA LYS A 91 -0.71 -7.99 -10.49
C LYS A 91 0.22 -6.78 -10.36
N TRP A 92 1.20 -6.66 -11.26
CA TRP A 92 2.16 -5.55 -11.29
C TRP A 92 1.71 -4.43 -12.25
N PRO A 93 1.80 -3.14 -11.87
CA PRO A 93 2.29 -2.62 -10.60
C PRO A 93 1.27 -2.82 -9.47
N TYR A 94 1.78 -2.94 -8.25
CA TYR A 94 1.02 -3.03 -7.01
C TYR A 94 1.59 -2.08 -5.94
N LEU A 95 0.80 -1.83 -4.91
CA LEU A 95 1.17 -1.16 -3.68
C LEU A 95 1.07 -2.17 -2.53
N ASP A 96 2.16 -2.34 -1.79
CA ASP A 96 2.18 -3.12 -0.55
C ASP A 96 1.75 -2.26 0.63
N ILE A 97 0.81 -2.79 1.41
CA ILE A 97 0.27 -2.15 2.60
C ILE A 97 0.58 -3.04 3.80
N PHE A 98 1.52 -2.57 4.61
CA PHE A 98 1.93 -3.15 5.88
C PHE A 98 1.11 -2.57 7.02
N PHE A 99 1.12 -3.27 8.15
CA PHE A 99 0.48 -2.81 9.37
C PHE A 99 1.48 -2.76 10.51
N TYR A 100 1.34 -1.76 11.37
CA TYR A 100 2.14 -1.64 12.56
C TYR A 100 1.26 -1.55 13.81
N ASP A 101 1.75 -2.12 14.89
CA ASP A 101 1.27 -1.86 16.24
C ASP A 101 2.14 -0.78 16.89
N GLU A 102 1.57 -0.06 17.86
CA GLU A 102 2.29 0.97 18.59
C GLU A 102 1.96 0.97 20.08
N ASN A 103 2.89 1.53 20.85
CA ASN A 103 2.65 1.95 22.22
C ASN A 103 3.13 3.39 22.38
N ARG A 104 3.19 3.87 23.62
CA ARG A 104 3.58 5.26 23.92
C ARG A 104 4.96 5.66 23.40
N THR A 105 5.87 4.72 23.16
CA THR A 105 7.28 5.00 22.83
C THR A 105 7.80 4.29 21.58
N HIS A 106 7.11 3.27 21.07
CA HIS A 106 7.60 2.43 19.97
C HIS A 106 6.50 2.08 18.97
N ILE A 107 6.93 1.83 17.73
CA ILE A 107 6.17 1.25 16.64
C ILE A 107 6.87 -0.07 16.24
N TRP A 108 6.12 -1.12 15.92
CA TRP A 108 6.64 -2.38 15.40
C TRP A 108 5.66 -3.03 14.42
N ASP A 109 6.17 -3.75 13.43
CA ASP A 109 5.43 -4.46 12.39
C ASP A 109 5.70 -5.97 12.36
#